data_AF-A0A364KQU8-F1
#
_entry.id   AF-A0A364KQU8-F1
#
_cell.length_a   1.000
_cell.length_b   1.000
_cell.length_c   1.000
_cell.angle_alpha   90.00
_cell.angle_beta   90.00
_cell.angle_gamma   90.00
#
_symmetry.space_group_name_H-M   'P 1'
#
loop_
_entity.id
_entity.type
_entity.pdbx_description
1 polymer ?
#
loop_
_entity_poly.entity_id
_entity_poly.type
_entity_poly.pdbx_seq_one_letter_code
_entity_poly.pdbx_strand_id
1 'polypeptide(L)'
;MSNSRISQPILTAEKLWPGGIPEFVRVHPTDDLIDGPEEWNWKNWTIECKGWCQFVEEEWVPMTDLNEEMRQRRKLIERWASADQAFRDSFHARSPERESALDYPAHLLSEEGLDEQPFVCLASVDKELYPDNYIRFVKNLILLYLHDNQGGGYHPMSRRDWKRDPSPTIPDILIDSSTTPDYIKFFSHHDLLINLYLHPADFRAVSMTRLGTVVFPHERSNSIYTVIDQDNLDLGRVAVMTFKPNGKIGEYANVFAWNFAWMDSYHYGLGWGYDLLFNGEDCNYATPYCNEPVKMDDPLMCIVDSLIQRRNLNSFGSRSEEWEDEIQRLAPGYLALEAQGREVEFDLADLWNEEGLCYNHYTLEQKKHYRETGSYFMPPRRFIPPSPKPVPATTLPPPSGALGMSFHQLFQDKLGVKADKK
;
A
#
# COMPACT_ATOMS: atom_id res chain seq x y z
N MET A 1 -4.01 10.65 -27.41
CA MET A 1 -2.61 11.09 -27.14
C MET A 1 -2.28 10.63 -25.73
N SER A 2 -1.93 9.36 -25.61
CA SER A 2 -1.54 8.73 -24.35
C SER A 2 -0.02 8.81 -24.29
N ASN A 3 0.50 9.55 -23.29
CA ASN A 3 1.92 9.54 -22.98
C ASN A 3 2.19 8.27 -22.19
N SER A 4 3.10 7.43 -22.69
CA SER A 4 3.81 6.43 -21.92
C SER A 4 4.43 7.12 -20.70
N ARG A 5 3.75 7.13 -19.56
CA ARG A 5 4.34 7.55 -18.30
C ARG A 5 4.63 6.31 -17.50
N ILE A 6 5.80 5.72 -17.78
CA ILE A 6 6.62 5.30 -16.64
C ILE A 6 6.70 6.55 -15.76
N SER A 7 6.19 6.45 -14.53
CA SER A 7 6.16 7.58 -13.60
C SER A 7 7.58 8.12 -13.47
N GLN A 8 7.72 9.45 -13.55
CA GLN A 8 9.00 10.05 -13.24
C GLN A 8 9.41 9.61 -11.83
N PRO A 9 10.69 9.33 -11.59
CA PRO A 9 11.15 8.89 -10.29
C PRO A 9 10.70 9.86 -9.20
N ILE A 10 10.25 9.33 -8.07
CA ILE A 10 9.83 10.16 -6.93
C ILE A 10 10.98 11.06 -6.49
N LEU A 11 12.19 10.49 -6.39
CA LEU A 11 13.42 11.17 -6.02
C LEU A 11 14.23 11.50 -7.26
N THR A 12 14.26 12.79 -7.58
CA THR A 12 15.20 13.39 -8.52
C THR A 12 16.40 13.95 -7.78
N ALA A 13 17.50 14.23 -8.48
CA ALA A 13 18.73 14.75 -7.86
C ALA A 13 18.49 16.04 -7.04
N GLU A 14 17.55 16.90 -7.46
CA GLU A 14 17.17 18.13 -6.77
C GLU A 14 16.52 17.87 -5.40
N LYS A 15 15.76 16.76 -5.31
CA LYS A 15 15.09 16.33 -4.08
C LYS A 15 16.03 15.64 -3.10
N LEU A 16 17.27 15.33 -3.48
CA LEU A 16 18.27 14.78 -2.58
C LEU A 16 19.04 15.87 -1.82
N TRP A 17 19.47 15.56 -0.60
CA TRP A 17 20.35 16.44 0.18
C TRP A 17 21.73 16.47 -0.47
N PRO A 18 22.31 17.65 -0.72
CA PRO A 18 23.69 17.75 -1.19
C PRO A 18 24.65 17.12 -0.16
N GLY A 19 25.32 16.03 -0.52
CA GLY A 19 26.22 15.29 0.38
C GLY A 19 25.52 14.33 1.36
N GLY A 20 24.21 14.10 1.21
CA GLY A 20 23.42 13.25 2.10
C GLY A 20 22.86 13.98 3.31
N ILE A 21 22.03 13.28 4.09
CA ILE A 21 21.43 13.85 5.32
C ILE A 21 22.53 13.98 6.39
N PRO A 22 22.72 15.17 6.99
CA PRO A 22 23.73 15.38 8.03
C PRO A 22 23.49 14.49 9.26
N GLU A 23 24.56 13.97 9.87
CA GLU A 23 24.48 13.01 10.99
C GLU A 23 23.75 13.53 12.23
N PHE A 24 23.69 14.85 12.43
CA PHE A 24 22.96 15.46 13.54
C PHE A 24 21.43 15.50 13.31
N VAL A 25 20.97 15.36 12.07
CA VAL A 25 19.55 15.18 11.72
C VAL A 25 19.21 13.71 11.92
N ARG A 26 18.71 13.38 13.12
CA ARG A 26 18.46 12.01 13.54
C ARG A 26 16.97 11.76 13.68
N VAL A 27 16.52 10.58 13.25
CA VAL A 27 15.19 10.07 13.60
C VAL A 27 15.08 9.85 15.10
N HIS A 28 13.88 10.02 15.64
CA HIS A 28 13.65 9.89 17.08
C HIS A 28 14.02 8.48 17.58
N PRO A 29 14.78 8.34 18.68
CA PRO A 29 15.15 7.03 19.21
C PRO A 29 13.91 6.24 19.62
N THR A 30 13.96 4.91 19.47
CA THR A 30 12.89 3.99 19.90
C THR A 30 12.70 3.94 21.41
N ASP A 31 13.75 4.26 22.16
CA ASP A 31 13.90 3.84 23.56
C ASP A 31 13.42 4.91 24.54
N ASP A 32 13.16 6.13 24.05
CA ASP A 32 12.67 7.28 24.83
C ASP A 32 11.13 7.44 24.78
N LEU A 33 10.43 6.43 24.24
CA LEU A 33 8.97 6.38 24.28
C LEU A 33 8.55 5.99 25.71
N ILE A 34 8.20 7.00 26.51
CA ILE A 34 7.92 6.93 27.95
C ILE A 34 6.92 5.80 28.32
N ASP A 35 6.06 5.40 27.40
CA ASP A 35 4.98 4.44 27.64
C ASP A 35 5.14 3.12 26.82
N GLY A 36 6.30 2.89 26.21
CA GLY A 36 6.54 1.73 25.35
C GLY A 36 5.78 1.80 24.00
N PRO A 37 5.97 0.81 23.11
CA PRO A 37 5.37 0.81 21.77
C PRO A 37 3.84 0.61 21.76
N GLU A 38 3.23 0.19 22.88
CA GLU A 38 1.81 -0.17 22.96
C GLU A 38 0.90 1.00 23.44
N GLU A 39 1.43 2.02 24.11
CA GLU A 39 0.68 3.22 24.55
C GLU A 39 0.90 4.41 23.61
N TRP A 40 0.80 4.13 22.31
CA TRP A 40 0.98 5.09 21.23
C TRP A 40 -0.19 6.09 21.14
N ASN A 41 -0.13 7.18 21.90
CA ASN A 41 -1.14 8.24 21.84
C ASN A 41 -0.70 9.37 20.92
N TRP A 42 -1.36 9.52 19.76
CA TRP A 42 -1.14 10.61 18.79
C TRP A 42 -1.15 12.02 19.43
N LYS A 43 -1.86 12.19 20.56
CA LYS A 43 -1.86 13.43 21.36
C LYS A 43 -0.50 13.79 21.93
N ASN A 44 0.38 12.81 22.19
CA ASN A 44 1.73 13.08 22.66
C ASN A 44 2.57 13.73 21.54
N TRP A 45 2.35 13.34 20.28
CA TRP A 45 3.10 13.91 19.15
C TRP A 45 2.69 15.34 18.80
N THR A 46 1.41 15.70 18.95
CA THR A 46 0.98 17.08 18.74
C THR A 46 1.65 18.03 19.74
N ILE A 47 1.81 17.60 21.00
CA ILE A 47 2.52 18.35 22.04
C ILE A 47 4.03 18.40 21.77
N GLU A 48 4.64 17.27 21.40
CA GLU A 48 6.08 17.20 21.15
C GLU A 48 6.51 17.91 19.86
N CYS A 49 5.60 18.14 18.91
CA CYS A 49 5.92 18.80 17.63
C CYS A 49 5.42 20.24 17.52
N LYS A 50 4.58 20.74 18.44
CA LYS A 50 3.99 22.10 18.32
C LYS A 50 5.02 23.23 18.22
N GLY A 51 6.18 23.08 18.86
CA GLY A 51 7.27 24.05 18.78
C GLY A 51 7.87 24.12 17.38
N TRP A 52 8.06 22.96 16.76
CA TRP A 52 8.54 22.85 15.40
C TRP A 52 7.56 23.47 14.40
N CYS A 53 6.26 23.16 14.47
CA CYS A 53 5.26 23.77 13.58
C CYS A 53 5.26 25.30 13.68
N GLN A 54 5.34 25.83 14.91
CA GLN A 54 5.44 27.28 15.16
C GLN A 54 6.72 27.89 14.57
N PHE A 55 7.87 27.21 14.73
CA PHE A 55 9.13 27.66 14.16
C PHE A 55 9.08 27.70 12.63
N VAL A 56 8.56 26.66 11.99
CA VAL A 56 8.40 26.61 10.54
C VAL A 56 7.49 27.73 10.06
N GLU A 57 6.35 27.94 10.72
CA GLU A 57 5.39 29.01 10.37
C GLU A 57 6.00 30.41 10.49
N GLU A 58 6.78 30.68 11.54
CA GLU A 58 7.42 31.99 11.78
C GLU A 58 8.61 32.26 10.84
N GLU A 59 9.34 31.22 10.43
CA GLU A 59 10.61 31.36 9.70
C GLU A 59 10.49 31.04 8.21
N TRP A 60 9.32 30.59 7.76
CA TRP A 60 9.07 30.33 6.35
C TRP A 60 8.98 31.63 5.53
N VAL A 61 9.70 31.65 4.42
CA VAL A 61 9.58 32.69 3.40
C VAL A 61 9.08 32.05 2.10
N PRO A 62 7.94 32.48 1.53
CA PRO A 62 7.43 31.93 0.27
C PRO A 62 8.47 32.04 -0.86
N MET A 63 8.72 30.92 -1.54
CA MET A 63 9.62 30.84 -2.69
C MET A 63 8.83 30.49 -3.95
N THR A 64 9.34 30.91 -5.11
CA THR A 64 8.75 30.54 -6.41
C THR A 64 9.56 29.47 -7.14
N ASP A 65 10.84 29.31 -6.77
CA ASP A 65 11.72 28.29 -7.31
C ASP A 65 11.76 27.06 -6.38
N LEU A 66 11.56 25.88 -6.98
CA LEU A 66 11.52 24.61 -6.24
C LEU A 66 12.85 24.30 -5.55
N ASN A 67 13.99 24.62 -6.17
CA ASN A 67 15.30 24.33 -5.57
C ASN A 67 15.58 25.24 -4.36
N GLU A 68 15.20 26.51 -4.44
CA GLU A 68 15.26 27.46 -3.32
C GLU A 68 14.33 27.02 -2.18
N GLU A 69 13.12 26.57 -2.51
CA GLU A 69 12.18 26.03 -1.54
C GLU A 69 12.75 24.78 -0.83
N MET A 70 13.24 23.80 -1.58
CA MET A 70 13.87 22.59 -1.02
C MET A 70 15.06 22.94 -0.13
N ARG A 71 15.91 23.89 -0.56
CA ARG A 71 17.03 24.38 0.25
C ARG A 71 16.56 25.02 1.56
N GLN A 72 15.49 25.80 1.52
CA GLN A 72 14.90 26.40 2.72
C GLN A 72 14.35 25.33 3.67
N ARG A 73 13.58 24.36 3.18
CA ARG A 73 13.04 23.27 4.01
C ARG A 73 14.14 22.52 4.74
N ARG A 74 15.22 22.14 4.03
CA ARG A 74 16.40 21.49 4.64
C ARG A 74 17.09 22.37 5.68
N LYS A 75 17.27 23.66 5.40
CA LYS A 75 17.85 24.62 6.34
C LYS A 75 17.02 24.75 7.63
N LEU A 76 15.70 24.69 7.54
CA LEU A 76 14.82 24.70 8.73
C LEU A 76 15.03 23.42 9.56
N ILE A 77 15.06 22.25 8.93
CA ILE A 77 15.34 20.97 9.61
C ILE A 77 16.71 21.02 10.28
N GLU A 78 17.75 21.46 9.56
CA GLU A 78 19.11 21.57 10.09
C GLU A 78 19.19 22.50 11.29
N ARG A 79 18.56 23.69 11.20
CA ARG A 79 18.56 24.68 12.28
C ARG A 79 17.86 24.15 13.52
N TRP A 80 16.73 23.45 13.38
CA TRP A 80 16.02 22.88 14.51
C TRP A 80 16.78 21.70 15.14
N ALA A 81 17.35 20.81 14.32
CA ALA A 81 18.12 19.65 14.76
C ALA A 81 19.40 20.06 15.52
N SER A 82 20.09 21.10 15.05
CA SER A 82 21.38 21.55 15.61
C SER A 82 21.24 22.59 16.73
N ALA A 83 20.05 23.16 16.94
CA ALA A 83 19.81 24.15 17.98
C ALA A 83 20.04 23.59 19.39
N ASP A 84 20.24 24.49 20.36
CA ASP A 84 20.18 24.13 21.76
C ASP A 84 18.73 23.95 22.24
N GLN A 85 18.57 23.36 23.43
CA GLN A 85 17.26 23.09 23.99
C GLN A 85 16.51 24.37 24.36
N ALA A 86 17.20 25.43 24.79
CA ALA A 86 16.58 26.69 25.17
C ALA A 86 15.91 27.37 23.96
N PHE A 87 16.53 27.29 22.79
CA PHE A 87 15.96 27.74 21.52
C PHE A 87 14.64 27.02 21.24
N ARG A 88 14.62 25.67 21.26
CA ARG A 88 13.42 24.88 20.98
C ARG A 88 12.33 25.12 22.02
N ASP A 89 12.69 25.17 23.30
CA ASP A 89 11.77 25.44 24.40
C ASP A 89 11.11 26.82 24.27
N SER A 90 11.82 27.82 23.73
CA SER A 90 11.26 29.16 23.50
C SER A 90 10.12 29.18 22.48
N PHE A 91 10.13 28.31 21.47
CA PHE A 91 9.02 28.11 20.54
C PHE A 91 7.92 27.29 21.20
N HIS A 92 8.26 26.15 21.82
CA HIS A 92 7.30 25.29 22.51
C HIS A 92 6.46 26.02 23.58
N ALA A 93 7.06 26.95 24.32
CA ALA A 93 6.38 27.71 25.36
C ALA A 93 5.32 28.68 24.82
N ARG A 94 5.49 29.18 23.59
CA ARG A 94 4.56 30.12 22.95
C ARG A 94 3.64 29.47 21.91
N SER A 95 3.95 28.26 21.46
CA SER A 95 3.13 27.53 20.50
C SER A 95 1.75 27.19 21.08
N PRO A 96 0.66 27.46 20.33
CA PRO A 96 -0.67 27.01 20.70
C PRO A 96 -0.74 25.47 20.67
N GLU A 97 -1.82 24.92 21.24
CA GLU A 97 -2.17 23.53 21.00
C GLU A 97 -2.51 23.33 19.51
N ARG A 98 -2.07 22.20 18.96
CA ARG A 98 -2.21 21.86 17.54
C ARG A 98 -3.08 20.60 17.41
N GLU A 99 -3.88 20.53 16.36
CA GLU A 99 -4.72 19.35 16.08
C GLU A 99 -3.89 18.16 15.56
N SER A 100 -2.80 18.44 14.85
CA SER A 100 -1.88 17.45 14.28
C SER A 100 -0.42 17.88 14.45
N ALA A 101 0.50 16.90 14.47
CA ALA A 101 1.94 17.14 14.37
C ALA A 101 2.38 17.59 12.97
N LEU A 102 1.46 17.60 11.99
CA LEU A 102 1.63 18.08 10.62
C LEU A 102 0.78 19.34 10.34
N ASP A 103 0.34 20.05 11.38
CA ASP A 103 -0.47 21.27 11.26
C ASP A 103 0.36 22.47 10.77
N TYR A 104 0.87 22.36 9.55
CA TYR A 104 1.53 23.43 8.82
C TYR A 104 0.50 24.25 8.04
N PRO A 105 0.75 25.55 7.83
CA PRO A 105 -0.05 26.35 6.91
C PRO A 105 -0.16 25.68 5.53
N ALA A 106 -1.37 25.67 4.94
CA ALA A 106 -1.64 24.95 3.69
C ALA A 106 -0.72 25.33 2.53
N HIS A 107 -0.25 26.58 2.48
CA HIS A 107 0.69 27.03 1.44
C HIS A 107 2.11 26.43 1.55
N LEU A 108 2.44 25.75 2.66
CA LEU A 108 3.68 24.98 2.85
C LEU A 108 3.55 23.54 2.33
N LEU A 109 2.32 23.08 2.19
CA LEU A 109 1.99 21.74 1.76
C LEU A 109 1.81 21.80 0.24
N SER A 110 2.79 21.31 -0.51
CA SER A 110 2.66 21.16 -1.97
C SER A 110 1.41 20.33 -2.29
N GLU A 111 0.67 20.70 -3.35
CA GLU A 111 -0.50 19.92 -3.81
C GLU A 111 -0.11 18.53 -4.37
N GLU A 112 1.17 18.32 -4.76
CA GLU A 112 1.64 17.07 -5.39
C GLU A 112 2.13 16.05 -4.35
N GLY A 113 1.19 15.40 -3.66
CA GLY A 113 1.45 14.42 -2.59
C GLY A 113 1.61 13.00 -3.07
N LEU A 114 2.35 12.19 -2.31
CA LEU A 114 2.20 10.73 -2.38
C LEU A 114 0.82 10.35 -1.84
N ASP A 115 0.22 9.36 -2.50
CA ASP A 115 -1.13 8.90 -2.21
C ASP A 115 -1.26 8.32 -0.79
N GLU A 116 -2.52 8.15 -0.34
CA GLU A 116 -2.83 7.61 1.00
C GLU A 116 -2.37 6.15 1.20
N GLN A 117 -2.15 5.42 0.11
CA GLN A 117 -1.58 4.06 0.06
C GLN A 117 -0.35 4.04 -0.88
N PRO A 118 0.86 4.27 -0.38
CA PRO A 118 2.04 4.27 -1.21
C PRO A 118 2.33 2.88 -1.81
N PHE A 119 2.44 2.81 -3.14
CA PHE A 119 2.90 1.64 -3.88
C PHE A 119 4.19 1.97 -4.61
N VAL A 120 5.30 1.40 -4.16
CA VAL A 120 6.64 1.84 -4.57
C VAL A 120 7.46 0.66 -5.10
N CYS A 121 8.13 0.85 -6.22
CA CYS A 121 9.15 -0.07 -6.72
C CYS A 121 10.54 0.46 -6.35
N LEU A 122 11.27 -0.35 -5.60
CA LEU A 122 12.67 -0.12 -5.26
C LEU A 122 13.61 -0.92 -6.18
N ALA A 123 13.16 -2.02 -6.78
CA ALA A 123 13.98 -2.76 -7.73
C ALA A 123 14.33 -1.91 -8.98
N SER A 124 15.51 -2.12 -9.54
CA SER A 124 15.91 -1.46 -10.79
C SER A 124 15.21 -2.15 -11.97
N VAL A 125 14.20 -1.50 -12.55
CA VAL A 125 13.31 -2.08 -13.57
C VAL A 125 13.37 -1.33 -14.91
N ASP A 126 14.44 -0.59 -15.18
CA ASP A 126 14.62 0.02 -16.49
C ASP A 126 14.76 -1.06 -17.57
N LYS A 127 13.98 -0.98 -18.65
CA LYS A 127 13.93 -2.02 -19.69
C LYS A 127 15.21 -2.13 -20.52
N GLU A 128 16.00 -1.06 -20.61
CA GLU A 128 17.23 -1.02 -21.40
C GLU A 128 18.44 -1.49 -20.58
N LEU A 129 18.48 -1.09 -19.30
CA LEU A 129 19.58 -1.38 -18.38
C LEU A 129 19.40 -2.69 -17.60
N TYR A 130 18.16 -3.04 -17.26
CA TYR A 130 17.80 -4.17 -16.41
C TYR A 130 16.63 -4.98 -17.00
N PRO A 131 16.77 -5.53 -18.22
CA PRO A 131 15.70 -6.22 -18.93
C PRO A 131 15.11 -7.40 -18.13
N ASP A 132 15.94 -8.19 -17.46
CA ASP A 132 15.47 -9.33 -16.66
C ASP A 132 14.58 -8.89 -15.49
N ASN A 133 14.98 -7.83 -14.79
CA ASN A 133 14.17 -7.26 -13.71
C ASN A 133 12.86 -6.67 -14.24
N TYR A 134 12.89 -6.00 -15.40
CA TYR A 134 11.67 -5.50 -16.03
C TYR A 134 10.70 -6.63 -16.37
N ILE A 135 11.19 -7.75 -16.92
CA ILE A 135 10.36 -8.93 -17.21
C ILE A 135 9.74 -9.50 -15.93
N ARG A 136 10.54 -9.69 -14.87
CA ARG A 136 10.04 -10.13 -13.56
C ARG A 136 9.01 -9.16 -13.00
N PHE A 137 9.21 -7.87 -13.21
CA PHE A 137 8.34 -6.80 -12.72
C PHE A 137 6.99 -6.84 -13.42
N VAL A 138 6.97 -6.96 -14.75
CA VAL A 138 5.73 -7.15 -15.52
C VAL A 138 4.98 -8.39 -15.03
N LYS A 139 5.66 -9.54 -14.89
CA LYS A 139 5.05 -10.76 -14.35
C LYS A 139 4.48 -10.56 -12.94
N ASN A 140 5.22 -9.88 -12.06
CA ASN A 140 4.79 -9.61 -10.68
C ASN A 140 3.53 -8.75 -10.67
N LEU A 141 3.44 -7.72 -11.52
CA LEU A 141 2.24 -6.89 -11.67
C LEU A 141 1.07 -7.68 -12.25
N ILE A 142 1.29 -8.54 -13.25
CA ILE A 142 0.24 -9.41 -13.77
C ILE A 142 -0.31 -10.31 -12.66
N LEU A 143 0.57 -10.96 -11.88
CA LEU A 143 0.18 -11.78 -10.72
C LEU A 143 -0.51 -10.94 -9.63
N LEU A 144 -0.08 -9.70 -9.42
CA LEU A 144 -0.69 -8.74 -8.50
C LEU A 144 -2.07 -8.28 -8.95
N TYR A 145 -2.48 -8.50 -10.19
CA TYR A 145 -3.81 -8.08 -10.68
C TYR A 145 -4.73 -9.25 -10.95
N LEU A 146 -4.24 -10.47 -10.73
CA LEU A 146 -4.81 -11.65 -11.32
C LEU A 146 -6.04 -12.21 -10.56
N HIS A 147 -6.49 -11.65 -9.44
CA HIS A 147 -7.35 -12.14 -8.33
C HIS A 147 -8.63 -13.02 -8.47
N ASP A 148 -9.02 -13.59 -9.62
CA ASP A 148 -10.19 -14.52 -9.72
C ASP A 148 -11.48 -13.96 -9.08
N ASN A 149 -11.74 -12.66 -9.22
CA ASN A 149 -12.94 -12.00 -8.68
C ASN A 149 -13.09 -12.12 -7.14
N GLN A 150 -12.01 -12.48 -6.41
CA GLN A 150 -12.03 -12.76 -4.98
C GLN A 150 -12.02 -11.50 -4.09
N GLY A 151 -11.64 -10.34 -4.63
CA GLY A 151 -11.56 -9.05 -3.92
C GLY A 151 -12.86 -8.22 -3.89
N GLY A 152 -14.03 -8.88 -4.03
CA GLY A 152 -15.32 -8.17 -4.06
C GLY A 152 -15.49 -7.23 -5.28
N GLY A 153 -14.78 -7.48 -6.37
CA GLY A 153 -14.88 -6.71 -7.61
C GLY A 153 -14.06 -5.41 -7.66
N TYR A 154 -13.09 -5.23 -6.75
CA TYR A 154 -12.18 -4.08 -6.76
C TYR A 154 -10.73 -4.54 -6.97
N HIS A 155 -9.96 -3.76 -7.74
CA HIS A 155 -8.51 -3.90 -7.79
C HIS A 155 -7.95 -3.55 -6.40
N PRO A 156 -6.99 -4.30 -5.83
CA PRO A 156 -6.46 -4.03 -4.49
C PRO A 156 -5.88 -2.62 -4.35
N MET A 157 -5.30 -2.10 -5.43
CA MET A 157 -4.84 -0.71 -5.52
C MET A 157 -5.86 0.31 -6.06
N SER A 158 -7.13 -0.05 -6.32
CA SER A 158 -8.13 0.89 -6.90
C SER A 158 -8.87 1.75 -5.89
N ARG A 159 -8.72 1.49 -4.58
CA ARG A 159 -9.33 2.37 -3.56
C ARG A 159 -8.68 3.76 -3.49
N ARG A 160 -7.60 3.97 -4.27
CA ARG A 160 -6.85 5.22 -4.53
C ARG A 160 -7.73 6.44 -4.84
N ASP A 161 -8.91 6.25 -5.41
CA ASP A 161 -9.89 7.31 -5.63
C ASP A 161 -11.15 6.67 -6.20
N TRP A 162 -12.22 6.49 -5.43
CA TRP A 162 -13.52 6.07 -6.00
C TRP A 162 -14.06 7.03 -7.08
N LYS A 163 -13.42 8.21 -7.22
CA LYS A 163 -13.70 9.25 -8.23
C LYS A 163 -12.76 9.24 -9.43
N ARG A 164 -11.59 8.61 -9.37
CA ARG A 164 -10.71 8.37 -10.53
C ARG A 164 -10.99 6.95 -11.01
N ASP A 165 -11.05 6.77 -12.33
CA ASP A 165 -11.31 5.47 -12.95
C ASP A 165 -10.40 4.38 -12.34
N PRO A 166 -10.85 3.13 -12.21
CA PRO A 166 -10.03 2.02 -11.73
C PRO A 166 -8.96 1.68 -12.78
N SER A 167 -7.93 2.51 -12.85
CA SER A 167 -6.71 2.23 -13.60
C SER A 167 -5.84 1.30 -12.76
N PRO A 168 -5.17 0.29 -13.36
CA PRO A 168 -4.08 -0.39 -12.67
C PRO A 168 -3.12 0.68 -12.15
N THR A 169 -2.80 0.57 -10.86
CA THR A 169 -1.82 1.46 -10.24
C THR A 169 -0.47 0.80 -10.43
N ILE A 170 0.27 1.28 -11.44
CA ILE A 170 1.70 0.99 -11.58
C ILE A 170 2.40 1.62 -10.36
N PRO A 171 3.32 0.90 -9.69
CA PRO A 171 4.02 1.46 -8.56
C PRO A 171 4.90 2.63 -8.99
N ASP A 172 5.01 3.62 -8.13
CA ASP A 172 5.94 4.71 -8.34
C ASP A 172 7.38 4.21 -8.22
N ILE A 173 8.23 4.57 -9.17
CA ILE A 173 9.66 4.25 -9.11
C ILE A 173 10.31 5.25 -8.14
N LEU A 174 10.99 4.75 -7.11
CA LEU A 174 11.58 5.64 -6.12
C LEU A 174 12.70 6.51 -6.71
N ILE A 175 13.64 5.88 -7.43
CA ILE A 175 14.81 6.54 -8.01
C ILE A 175 15.13 5.92 -9.38
N ASP A 176 15.57 6.74 -10.34
CA ASP A 176 16.06 6.23 -11.61
C ASP A 176 17.52 5.79 -11.47
N SER A 177 17.72 4.48 -11.53
CA SER A 177 19.02 3.81 -11.52
C SER A 177 19.99 4.27 -12.62
N SER A 178 19.51 4.90 -13.69
CA SER A 178 20.34 5.40 -14.79
C SER A 178 21.02 6.75 -14.48
N THR A 179 20.50 7.51 -13.50
CA THR A 179 20.92 8.92 -13.27
C THR A 179 21.71 9.15 -11.99
N THR A 180 21.73 8.20 -11.05
CA THR A 180 22.33 8.42 -9.71
C THR A 180 23.22 7.25 -9.28
N PRO A 181 24.58 7.33 -9.39
CA PRO A 181 25.50 6.18 -9.24
C PRO A 181 25.85 5.69 -7.82
N ASP A 182 25.52 6.42 -6.74
CA ASP A 182 25.81 6.03 -5.34
C ASP A 182 24.53 5.73 -4.52
N TYR A 183 23.80 4.67 -4.87
CA TYR A 183 22.36 4.53 -4.58
C TYR A 183 21.91 3.29 -3.79
N ILE A 184 22.83 2.42 -3.35
CA ILE A 184 22.48 1.14 -2.66
C ILE A 184 21.57 1.35 -1.43
N LYS A 185 21.67 2.51 -0.76
CA LYS A 185 20.86 2.85 0.43
C LYS A 185 19.38 3.13 0.12
N PHE A 186 19.03 3.45 -1.14
CA PHE A 186 17.64 3.75 -1.52
C PHE A 186 16.80 2.50 -1.78
N PHE A 187 17.45 1.35 -1.90
CA PHE A 187 16.77 0.09 -2.27
C PHE A 187 16.28 -0.74 -1.11
N SER A 188 16.57 -0.31 0.13
CA SER A 188 16.03 -0.96 1.30
C SER A 188 14.70 -0.33 1.69
N HIS A 189 13.67 -1.16 1.85
CA HIS A 189 12.41 -0.73 2.43
C HIS A 189 12.53 -0.33 3.91
N HIS A 190 13.63 -0.67 4.60
CA HIS A 190 13.90 -0.23 5.97
C HIS A 190 14.10 1.29 6.09
N ASP A 191 14.64 1.93 5.05
CA ASP A 191 14.89 3.38 5.02
C ASP A 191 13.81 4.13 4.22
N LEU A 192 12.68 3.47 3.92
CA LEU A 192 11.69 3.98 2.96
C LEU A 192 11.13 5.36 3.35
N LEU A 193 10.75 5.59 4.61
CA LEU A 193 10.21 6.90 5.01
C LEU A 193 11.27 8.01 4.96
N ILE A 194 12.53 7.68 5.28
CA ILE A 194 13.65 8.60 5.15
C ILE A 194 13.81 8.99 3.67
N ASN A 195 13.75 8.00 2.78
CA ASN A 195 13.88 8.20 1.35
C ASN A 195 12.70 8.97 0.77
N LEU A 196 11.46 8.57 1.06
CA LEU A 196 10.25 9.19 0.52
C LEU A 196 10.01 10.61 1.03
N TYR A 197 10.35 10.89 2.29
CA TYR A 197 9.88 12.11 2.95
C TYR A 197 11.00 12.96 3.54
N LEU A 198 12.04 12.37 4.14
CA LEU A 198 13.11 13.18 4.75
C LEU A 198 14.10 13.71 3.71
N HIS A 199 14.47 12.93 2.71
CA HIS A 199 15.28 13.40 1.59
C HIS A 199 14.67 14.64 0.89
N PRO A 200 13.40 14.62 0.45
CA PRO A 200 12.74 15.80 -0.11
C PRO A 200 12.34 16.85 0.94
N ALA A 201 12.60 16.62 2.24
CA ALA A 201 12.12 17.47 3.33
C ALA A 201 10.61 17.76 3.21
N ASP A 202 9.82 16.72 3.02
CA ASP A 202 8.37 16.82 2.78
C ASP A 202 7.60 17.06 4.08
N PHE A 203 7.21 18.30 4.33
CA PHE A 203 6.44 18.68 5.51
C PHE A 203 5.02 18.09 5.54
N ARG A 204 4.55 17.38 4.52
CA ARG A 204 3.29 16.61 4.60
C ARG A 204 3.44 15.29 5.36
N ALA A 205 4.67 14.92 5.69
CA ALA A 205 4.99 13.65 6.33
C ALA A 205 6.09 13.75 7.38
N VAL A 206 6.93 14.78 7.32
CA VAL A 206 8.00 15.03 8.28
C VAL A 206 7.54 16.04 9.33
N SER A 207 7.84 15.75 10.58
CA SER A 207 7.80 16.69 11.70
C SER A 207 9.02 16.51 12.60
N MET A 208 9.19 17.39 13.58
CA MET A 208 10.31 17.31 14.51
C MET A 208 9.88 17.54 15.95
N THR A 209 10.50 16.79 16.85
CA THR A 209 10.23 16.86 18.29
C THR A 209 10.92 18.07 18.93
N ARG A 210 10.51 18.37 20.18
CA ARG A 210 11.18 19.31 21.08
C ARG A 210 12.66 19.01 21.31
N LEU A 211 13.10 17.77 21.10
CA LEU A 211 14.49 17.35 21.23
C LEU A 211 15.32 17.54 19.95
N GLY A 212 14.70 18.05 18.87
CA GLY A 212 15.39 18.25 17.60
C GLY A 212 15.54 16.96 16.78
N THR A 213 14.71 15.95 17.02
CA THR A 213 14.72 14.68 16.27
C THR A 213 13.54 14.58 15.32
N VAL A 214 13.74 13.91 14.19
CA VAL A 214 12.75 13.72 13.13
C VAL A 214 11.75 12.64 13.50
N VAL A 215 10.48 12.89 13.18
CA VAL A 215 9.38 11.92 13.24
C VAL A 215 8.49 11.99 12.01
N PHE A 216 7.79 10.89 11.76
CA PHE A 216 6.79 10.69 10.73
C PHE A 216 5.44 10.48 11.43
N PRO A 217 4.59 11.50 11.56
CA PRO A 217 3.34 11.40 12.32
C PRO A 217 2.40 10.28 11.83
N HIS A 218 1.48 9.88 12.70
CA HIS A 218 0.58 8.73 12.52
C HIS A 218 -0.14 8.75 11.17
N GLU A 219 -0.55 9.93 10.70
CA GLU A 219 -1.23 10.16 9.44
C GLU A 219 -0.46 9.63 8.22
N ARG A 220 0.87 9.47 8.34
CA ARG A 220 1.72 8.91 7.28
C ARG A 220 2.39 7.60 7.68
N SER A 221 2.65 7.38 8.97
CA SER A 221 3.32 6.16 9.42
C SER A 221 2.35 4.97 9.56
N ASN A 222 1.09 5.20 9.94
CA ASN A 222 0.10 4.12 10.10
C ASN A 222 -0.62 3.73 8.79
N SER A 223 -0.20 4.30 7.65
CA SER A 223 -0.65 3.84 6.34
C SER A 223 0.01 2.53 5.96
N ILE A 224 -0.64 1.77 5.09
CA ILE A 224 -0.05 0.61 4.42
C ILE A 224 0.86 1.06 3.29
N TYR A 225 2.07 0.51 3.27
CA TYR A 225 3.03 0.65 2.19
C TYR A 225 3.18 -0.70 1.50
N THR A 226 2.97 -0.72 0.20
CA THR A 226 3.25 -1.87 -0.66
C THR A 226 4.54 -1.60 -1.41
N VAL A 227 5.50 -2.50 -1.32
CA VAL A 227 6.85 -2.30 -1.85
C VAL A 227 7.30 -3.50 -2.66
N ILE A 228 7.88 -3.24 -3.83
CA ILE A 228 8.58 -4.24 -4.64
C ILE A 228 10.07 -3.90 -4.60
N ASP A 229 10.81 -4.54 -3.70
CA ASP A 229 12.28 -4.52 -3.68
C ASP A 229 12.86 -5.69 -4.49
N GLN A 230 14.19 -5.76 -4.60
CA GLN A 230 14.85 -6.77 -5.42
C GLN A 230 14.55 -8.20 -4.94
N ASP A 231 14.61 -8.45 -3.63
CA ASP A 231 14.36 -9.79 -3.08
C ASP A 231 12.92 -10.22 -3.33
N ASN A 232 11.95 -9.33 -3.14
CA ASN A 232 10.54 -9.65 -3.40
C ASN A 232 10.25 -9.78 -4.89
N LEU A 233 10.90 -8.98 -5.75
CA LEU A 233 10.81 -9.10 -7.20
C LEU A 233 11.26 -10.48 -7.67
N ASP A 234 12.41 -10.96 -7.19
CA ASP A 234 12.99 -12.25 -7.57
C ASP A 234 12.12 -13.43 -7.11
N LEU A 235 11.44 -13.27 -5.97
CA LEU A 235 10.61 -14.30 -5.36
C LEU A 235 9.13 -14.25 -5.76
N GLY A 236 8.72 -13.25 -6.56
CA GLY A 236 7.34 -13.06 -7.02
C GLY A 236 6.38 -12.47 -5.97
N ARG A 237 6.93 -11.80 -4.96
CA ARG A 237 6.20 -11.25 -3.80
C ARG A 237 6.12 -9.73 -3.84
N VAL A 238 5.36 -9.19 -2.89
CA VAL A 238 5.35 -7.78 -2.49
C VAL A 238 5.57 -7.71 -0.98
N ALA A 239 6.34 -6.73 -0.51
CA ALA A 239 6.43 -6.43 0.91
C ALA A 239 5.29 -5.49 1.28
N VAL A 240 4.59 -5.81 2.36
CA VAL A 240 3.48 -5.03 2.89
C VAL A 240 3.82 -4.64 4.32
N MET A 241 3.81 -3.35 4.62
CA MET A 241 4.25 -2.88 5.93
C MET A 241 3.57 -1.58 6.37
N THR A 242 3.58 -1.36 7.68
CA THR A 242 3.33 -0.07 8.30
C THR A 242 4.62 0.46 8.93
N PHE A 243 4.61 1.71 9.34
CA PHE A 243 5.75 2.35 10.00
C PHE A 243 5.38 2.94 11.35
N LYS A 244 6.35 2.90 12.25
CA LYS A 244 6.33 3.64 13.51
C LYS A 244 6.72 5.10 13.24
N PRO A 245 6.42 6.04 14.16
CA PRO A 245 6.75 7.44 13.95
C PRO A 245 8.23 7.78 13.80
N ASN A 246 9.14 6.89 14.18
CA ASN A 246 10.56 7.09 13.94
C ASN A 246 11.03 6.52 12.60
N GLY A 247 10.12 6.04 11.76
CA GLY A 247 10.44 5.48 10.46
C GLY A 247 10.88 4.02 10.50
N LYS A 248 10.93 3.39 11.68
CA LYS A 248 11.12 1.95 11.76
C LYS A 248 9.87 1.22 11.31
N ILE A 249 10.04 0.05 10.74
CA ILE A 249 8.95 -0.84 10.37
C ILE A 249 8.11 -1.20 11.61
N GLY A 250 6.80 -1.08 11.46
CA GLY A 250 5.79 -1.54 12.41
C GLY A 250 5.42 -2.98 12.11
N GLU A 251 4.21 -3.17 11.58
CA GLU A 251 3.77 -4.46 11.05
C GLU A 251 4.41 -4.73 9.70
N TYR A 252 4.75 -5.99 9.41
CA TYR A 252 5.41 -6.39 8.17
C TYR A 252 5.07 -7.81 7.76
N ALA A 253 4.83 -8.00 6.46
CA ALA A 253 4.76 -9.31 5.83
C ALA A 253 5.23 -9.26 4.38
N ASN A 254 5.85 -10.35 3.93
CA ASN A 254 6.05 -10.59 2.50
C ASN A 254 4.91 -11.46 2.00
N VAL A 255 4.12 -10.89 1.09
CA VAL A 255 2.90 -11.48 0.59
C VAL A 255 3.07 -11.77 -0.89
N PHE A 256 2.57 -12.90 -1.37
CA PHE A 256 2.48 -13.12 -2.79
C PHE A 256 1.57 -12.09 -3.43
N ALA A 257 1.99 -11.59 -4.59
CA ALA A 257 1.28 -10.57 -5.34
C ALA A 257 -0.23 -10.86 -5.45
N TRP A 258 -0.60 -12.11 -5.76
CA TRP A 258 -2.00 -12.54 -5.82
C TRP A 258 -2.75 -12.48 -4.48
N ASN A 259 -2.13 -12.91 -3.38
CA ASN A 259 -2.75 -13.00 -2.05
C ASN A 259 -3.07 -11.61 -1.46
N PHE A 260 -2.42 -10.57 -1.97
CA PHE A 260 -2.59 -9.21 -1.50
C PHE A 260 -4.05 -8.73 -1.55
N ALA A 261 -4.80 -9.08 -2.60
CA ALA A 261 -6.20 -8.62 -2.73
C ALA A 261 -7.13 -9.16 -1.64
N TRP A 262 -6.87 -10.35 -1.12
CA TRP A 262 -7.60 -10.85 0.04
C TRP A 262 -7.31 -10.00 1.26
N MET A 263 -6.04 -9.77 1.56
CA MET A 263 -5.63 -8.99 2.72
C MET A 263 -6.20 -7.57 2.68
N ASP A 264 -6.12 -6.92 1.52
CA ASP A 264 -6.71 -5.60 1.29
C ASP A 264 -8.24 -5.62 1.52
N SER A 265 -8.92 -6.65 1.03
CA SER A 265 -10.37 -6.81 1.22
C SER A 265 -10.77 -7.01 2.68
N TYR A 266 -10.02 -7.77 3.47
CA TYR A 266 -10.29 -7.93 4.91
C TYR A 266 -10.00 -6.65 5.69
N HIS A 267 -8.87 -5.98 5.39
CA HIS A 267 -8.53 -4.72 6.04
C HIS A 267 -9.61 -3.66 5.80
N TYR A 268 -9.92 -3.38 4.54
CA TYR A 268 -10.84 -2.29 4.20
C TYR A 268 -12.31 -2.68 4.21
N GLY A 269 -12.64 -3.96 4.02
CA GLY A 269 -14.01 -4.45 4.03
C GLY A 269 -14.51 -4.78 5.44
N LEU A 270 -13.64 -5.30 6.31
CA LEU A 270 -14.00 -5.77 7.65
C LEU A 270 -13.29 -5.01 8.78
N GLY A 271 -12.39 -4.07 8.46
CA GLY A 271 -11.69 -3.25 9.45
C GLY A 271 -10.62 -4.00 10.22
N TRP A 272 -10.09 -5.10 9.67
CA TRP A 272 -9.08 -5.91 10.37
C TRP A 272 -7.74 -5.18 10.42
N GLY A 273 -7.14 -5.13 11.61
CA GLY A 273 -5.80 -4.59 11.79
C GLY A 273 -4.73 -5.42 11.06
N TYR A 274 -3.63 -4.79 10.67
CA TYR A 274 -2.52 -5.49 9.99
C TYR A 274 -1.82 -6.50 10.90
N ASP A 275 -1.78 -6.25 12.21
CA ASP A 275 -1.33 -7.19 13.23
C ASP A 275 -2.10 -8.53 13.13
N LEU A 276 -3.44 -8.46 13.01
CA LEU A 276 -4.29 -9.63 12.83
C LEU A 276 -4.08 -10.29 11.46
N LEU A 277 -3.95 -9.50 10.40
CA LEU A 277 -3.77 -10.02 9.04
C LEU A 277 -2.43 -10.71 8.83
N PHE A 278 -1.38 -10.23 9.51
CA PHE A 278 -0.03 -10.73 9.34
C PHE A 278 0.29 -11.87 10.31
N ASN A 279 -0.24 -11.79 11.54
CA ASN A 279 0.14 -12.68 12.63
C ASN A 279 -1.04 -13.43 13.28
N GLY A 280 -2.28 -13.21 12.83
CA GLY A 280 -3.47 -13.83 13.42
C GLY A 280 -3.59 -15.33 13.11
N GLU A 281 -3.94 -16.13 14.11
CA GLU A 281 -4.17 -17.58 13.97
C GLU A 281 -5.30 -17.90 12.98
N ASP A 282 -6.26 -16.99 12.83
CA ASP A 282 -7.39 -17.10 11.90
C ASP A 282 -7.08 -16.55 10.49
N CYS A 283 -5.89 -15.97 10.27
CA CYS A 283 -5.47 -15.34 9.01
C CYS A 283 -4.27 -16.05 8.39
N ASN A 284 -4.51 -16.85 7.35
CA ASN A 284 -3.42 -17.58 6.69
C ASN A 284 -2.73 -16.81 5.55
N TYR A 285 -3.25 -15.63 5.16
CA TYR A 285 -2.83 -14.94 3.93
C TYR A 285 -1.39 -14.45 3.93
N ALA A 286 -0.83 -14.10 5.08
CA ALA A 286 0.56 -13.67 5.24
C ALA A 286 1.49 -14.82 5.70
N THR A 287 0.97 -16.03 5.90
CA THR A 287 1.77 -17.14 6.41
C THR A 287 2.83 -17.60 5.40
N PRO A 288 4.01 -18.08 5.85
CA PRO A 288 5.07 -18.51 4.93
C PRO A 288 4.64 -19.59 3.93
N TYR A 289 3.76 -20.52 4.33
CA TYR A 289 3.23 -21.58 3.47
C TYR A 289 2.37 -21.04 2.33
N CYS A 290 1.48 -20.08 2.61
CA CYS A 290 0.67 -19.44 1.57
C CYS A 290 1.51 -18.53 0.66
N ASN A 291 2.73 -18.18 1.06
CA ASN A 291 3.60 -17.25 0.38
C ASN A 291 4.91 -17.87 -0.14
N GLU A 292 5.02 -19.19 -0.27
CA GLU A 292 6.25 -19.91 -0.71
C GLU A 292 6.78 -19.50 -2.10
N PRO A 293 8.04 -19.03 -2.25
CA PRO A 293 8.54 -18.37 -3.47
C PRO A 293 8.25 -19.09 -4.80
N VAL A 294 8.11 -18.29 -5.86
CA VAL A 294 8.07 -18.75 -7.24
C VAL A 294 9.34 -18.34 -7.99
N LYS A 295 9.67 -19.07 -9.05
CA LYS A 295 10.79 -18.73 -9.92
C LYS A 295 10.27 -17.77 -10.99
N MET A 296 10.53 -16.49 -10.83
CA MET A 296 10.00 -15.45 -11.73
C MET A 296 10.60 -15.50 -13.15
N ASP A 297 11.69 -16.24 -13.34
CA ASP A 297 12.29 -16.51 -14.65
C ASP A 297 11.54 -17.58 -15.46
N ASP A 298 10.72 -18.41 -14.82
CA ASP A 298 9.91 -19.40 -15.54
C ASP A 298 8.82 -18.68 -16.38
N PRO A 299 8.36 -19.26 -17.51
CA PRO A 299 7.25 -18.71 -18.28
C PRO A 299 6.02 -18.48 -17.38
N LEU A 300 5.26 -17.41 -17.62
CA LEU A 300 4.16 -17.00 -16.73
C LEU A 300 3.13 -18.13 -16.53
N MET A 301 2.79 -18.87 -17.59
CA MET A 301 1.89 -20.02 -17.47
C MET A 301 2.48 -21.17 -16.63
N CYS A 302 3.80 -21.38 -16.65
CA CYS A 302 4.45 -22.35 -15.76
C CYS A 302 4.39 -21.91 -14.29
N ILE A 303 4.50 -20.61 -14.01
CA ILE A 303 4.31 -20.05 -12.67
C ILE A 303 2.87 -20.29 -12.21
N VAL A 304 1.88 -19.98 -13.05
CA VAL A 304 0.46 -20.23 -12.76
C VAL A 304 0.18 -21.70 -12.52
N ASP A 305 0.68 -22.60 -13.37
CA ASP A 305 0.53 -24.05 -13.20
C ASP A 305 1.12 -24.54 -11.88
N SER A 306 2.30 -24.04 -11.50
CA SER A 306 2.91 -24.34 -10.20
C SER A 306 2.01 -23.89 -9.05
N LEU A 307 1.41 -22.69 -9.13
CA LEU A 307 0.50 -22.18 -8.10
C LEU A 307 -0.81 -22.98 -8.02
N ILE A 308 -1.35 -23.43 -9.17
CA ILE A 308 -2.50 -24.34 -9.26
C ILE A 308 -2.19 -25.67 -8.57
N GLN A 309 -1.02 -26.25 -8.85
CA GLN A 309 -0.56 -27.52 -8.26
C GLN A 309 -0.40 -27.41 -6.73
N ARG A 310 0.09 -26.27 -6.24
CA ARG A 310 0.19 -25.96 -4.79
C ARG A 310 -1.16 -25.64 -4.14
N ARG A 311 -2.24 -25.55 -4.92
CA ARG A 311 -3.59 -25.13 -4.49
C ARG A 311 -3.64 -23.67 -3.99
N ASN A 312 -2.72 -22.83 -4.44
CA ASN A 312 -2.70 -21.40 -4.09
C ASN A 312 -3.67 -20.59 -4.96
N LEU A 313 -3.96 -21.03 -6.19
CA LEU A 313 -4.93 -20.38 -7.10
C LEU A 313 -6.28 -21.10 -7.19
N ASN A 314 -6.40 -22.31 -6.63
CA ASN A 314 -7.52 -23.23 -6.89
C ASN A 314 -8.65 -23.20 -5.85
N SER A 315 -8.82 -22.10 -5.11
CA SER A 315 -9.73 -22.10 -3.96
C SER A 315 -11.21 -22.36 -4.34
N PHE A 316 -11.66 -22.11 -5.59
CA PHE A 316 -13.08 -22.29 -5.96
C PHE A 316 -13.40 -22.79 -7.38
N GLY A 317 -12.49 -23.52 -8.04
CA GLY A 317 -12.86 -24.40 -9.17
C GLY A 317 -12.68 -23.86 -10.60
N SER A 318 -11.83 -22.85 -10.81
CA SER A 318 -11.41 -22.39 -12.14
C SER A 318 -10.47 -23.39 -12.83
N ARG A 319 -10.61 -23.54 -14.16
CA ARG A 319 -9.81 -24.47 -15.00
C ARG A 319 -8.56 -23.79 -15.55
N SER A 320 -7.51 -24.57 -15.85
CA SER A 320 -6.23 -24.09 -16.45
C SER A 320 -6.42 -23.20 -17.69
N GLU A 321 -7.37 -23.56 -18.57
CA GLU A 321 -7.67 -22.83 -19.81
C GLU A 321 -8.27 -21.44 -19.55
N GLU A 322 -8.88 -21.22 -18.38
CA GLU A 322 -9.47 -19.94 -18.00
C GLU A 322 -8.39 -18.92 -17.60
N TRP A 323 -7.20 -19.38 -17.20
CA TRP A 323 -6.10 -18.53 -16.77
C TRP A 323 -5.33 -17.89 -17.94
N GLU A 324 -5.15 -18.62 -19.03
CA GLU A 324 -4.57 -18.05 -20.26
C GLU A 324 -5.45 -16.89 -20.77
N ASP A 325 -6.76 -17.11 -20.80
CA ASP A 325 -7.76 -16.09 -21.14
C ASP A 325 -7.79 -14.93 -20.15
N GLU A 326 -7.53 -15.17 -18.86
CA GLU A 326 -7.47 -14.12 -17.83
C GLU A 326 -6.23 -13.25 -18.01
N ILE A 327 -5.06 -13.87 -18.18
CA ILE A 327 -3.80 -13.17 -18.45
C ILE A 327 -3.91 -12.37 -19.74
N GLN A 328 -4.42 -12.95 -20.81
CA GLN A 328 -4.58 -12.27 -22.10
C GLN A 328 -5.57 -11.10 -22.00
N ARG A 329 -6.44 -11.07 -20.99
CA ARG A 329 -7.36 -9.95 -20.72
C ARG A 329 -6.68 -8.84 -19.91
N LEU A 330 -5.87 -9.21 -18.93
CA LEU A 330 -5.17 -8.27 -18.04
C LEU A 330 -3.92 -7.68 -18.68
N ALA A 331 -3.21 -8.45 -19.50
CA ALA A 331 -1.99 -8.07 -20.20
C ALA A 331 -2.03 -8.57 -21.65
N PRO A 332 -2.86 -7.95 -22.51
CA PRO A 332 -3.05 -8.41 -23.87
C PRO A 332 -1.74 -8.48 -24.65
N GLY A 333 -1.43 -9.66 -25.20
CA GLY A 333 -0.26 -9.87 -26.04
C GLY A 333 1.01 -10.23 -25.27
N TYR A 334 1.01 -10.12 -23.94
CA TYR A 334 2.15 -10.52 -23.11
C TYR A 334 2.59 -11.97 -23.38
N LEU A 335 1.64 -12.93 -23.39
CA LEU A 335 1.96 -14.34 -23.62
C LEU A 335 2.55 -14.59 -25.02
N ALA A 336 2.11 -13.83 -26.03
CA ALA A 336 2.65 -13.93 -27.37
C ALA A 336 4.08 -13.37 -27.47
N LEU A 337 4.39 -12.31 -26.71
CA LEU A 337 5.74 -11.78 -26.57
C LEU A 337 6.65 -12.75 -25.83
N GLU A 338 6.17 -13.35 -24.74
CA GLU A 338 6.90 -14.37 -23.97
C GLU A 338 7.24 -15.60 -24.82
N ALA A 339 6.30 -16.10 -25.61
CA ALA A 339 6.54 -17.20 -26.54
C ALA A 339 7.61 -16.88 -27.61
N GLN A 340 7.89 -15.58 -27.86
CA GLN A 340 8.90 -15.11 -28.80
C GLN A 340 10.21 -14.67 -28.13
N GLY A 341 10.30 -14.69 -26.79
CA GLY A 341 11.44 -14.14 -26.05
C GLY A 341 11.55 -12.61 -26.16
N ARG A 342 10.41 -11.91 -26.26
CA ARG A 342 10.29 -10.46 -26.47
C ARG A 342 9.51 -9.77 -25.34
N GLU A 343 9.48 -10.37 -24.15
CA GLU A 343 8.75 -9.89 -22.97
C GLU A 343 9.11 -8.45 -22.60
N VAL A 344 10.38 -8.07 -22.77
CA VAL A 344 10.89 -6.71 -22.48
C VAL A 344 10.22 -5.62 -23.32
N GLU A 345 9.60 -5.99 -24.44
CA GLU A 345 8.89 -5.05 -25.32
C GLU A 345 7.46 -4.74 -24.85
N PHE A 346 6.95 -5.46 -23.84
CA PHE A 346 5.61 -5.23 -23.30
C PHE A 346 5.52 -3.84 -22.65
N ASP A 347 4.54 -3.02 -23.04
CA ASP A 347 4.33 -1.70 -22.45
C ASP A 347 3.46 -1.83 -21.19
N LEU A 348 3.89 -1.23 -20.08
CA LEU A 348 3.10 -1.20 -18.85
C LEU A 348 1.77 -0.46 -19.03
N ALA A 349 1.64 0.42 -20.03
CA ALA A 349 0.37 1.04 -20.40
C ALA A 349 -0.64 0.01 -20.95
N ASP A 350 -0.17 -1.14 -21.43
CA ASP A 350 -1.00 -2.26 -21.89
C ASP A 350 -1.30 -3.27 -20.76
N LEU A 351 -0.77 -3.06 -19.54
CA LEU A 351 -1.42 -3.64 -18.36
C LEU A 351 -2.78 -2.98 -18.29
N TRP A 352 -3.85 -3.75 -18.51
CA TRP A 352 -5.25 -3.35 -18.64
C TRP A 352 -5.73 -3.06 -20.07
N ASN A 353 -6.95 -3.51 -20.39
CA ASN A 353 -7.66 -3.05 -21.58
C ASN A 353 -8.59 -1.87 -21.21
N GLU A 354 -8.54 -0.78 -21.98
CA GLU A 354 -9.36 0.44 -21.80
C GLU A 354 -10.89 0.18 -21.79
N GLU A 355 -11.34 -1.05 -22.03
CA GLU A 355 -12.75 -1.43 -21.99
C GLU A 355 -13.32 -1.60 -20.56
N GLY A 356 -12.52 -1.50 -19.50
CA GLY A 356 -13.04 -1.33 -18.12
C GLY A 356 -13.79 -2.55 -17.55
N LEU A 357 -13.64 -3.73 -18.17
CA LEU A 357 -14.48 -4.90 -17.91
C LEU A 357 -13.92 -5.91 -16.90
N CYS A 358 -12.67 -5.77 -16.45
CA CYS A 358 -12.00 -6.85 -15.72
C CYS A 358 -12.47 -6.99 -14.27
N TYR A 359 -12.84 -5.89 -13.62
CA TYR A 359 -13.17 -5.89 -12.18
C TYR A 359 -14.66 -6.02 -11.86
N ASN A 360 -15.54 -5.66 -12.80
CA ASN A 360 -16.97 -5.87 -12.58
C ASN A 360 -17.32 -7.35 -12.72
N HIS A 361 -18.22 -7.82 -11.85
CA HIS A 361 -18.73 -9.19 -11.66
C HIS A 361 -19.46 -9.81 -12.89
N TYR A 362 -18.93 -9.62 -14.09
CA TYR A 362 -19.52 -10.12 -15.32
C TYR A 362 -19.06 -11.55 -15.57
N THR A 363 -20.03 -12.43 -15.81
CA THR A 363 -19.77 -13.77 -16.35
C THR A 363 -19.11 -13.64 -17.73
N LEU A 364 -18.47 -14.73 -18.17
CA LEU A 364 -17.84 -14.80 -19.50
C LEU A 364 -18.79 -14.32 -20.62
N GLU A 365 -20.07 -14.68 -20.52
CA GLU A 365 -21.13 -14.28 -21.46
C GLU A 365 -21.46 -12.78 -21.40
N GLN A 366 -21.52 -12.19 -20.19
CA GLN A 366 -21.77 -10.76 -20.01
C GLN A 366 -20.59 -9.91 -20.52
N LYS A 367 -19.36 -10.39 -20.32
CA LYS A 367 -18.14 -9.77 -20.85
C LYS A 367 -18.08 -9.87 -22.38
N LYS A 368 -18.55 -10.98 -22.97
CA LYS A 368 -18.67 -11.15 -24.42
C LYS A 368 -19.74 -10.20 -25.02
N HIS A 369 -20.90 -10.10 -24.38
CA HIS A 369 -21.98 -9.22 -24.83
C HIS A 369 -21.58 -7.73 -24.87
N TYR A 370 -20.86 -7.26 -23.86
CA TYR A 370 -20.37 -5.88 -23.85
C TYR A 370 -19.40 -5.62 -25.00
N ARG A 371 -18.43 -6.51 -25.25
CA ARG A 371 -17.49 -6.39 -26.40
C ARG A 371 -18.21 -6.27 -27.74
N GLU A 372 -19.30 -7.00 -27.91
CA GLU A 372 -20.06 -7.01 -29.15
C GLU A 372 -21.02 -5.81 -29.29
N THR A 373 -21.39 -5.13 -28.19
CA THR A 373 -22.49 -4.15 -28.18
C THR A 373 -22.16 -2.78 -27.58
N GLY A 374 -21.06 -2.64 -26.86
CA GLY A 374 -20.74 -1.47 -26.04
C GLY A 374 -21.72 -1.20 -24.89
N SER A 375 -22.58 -2.17 -24.54
CA SER A 375 -23.65 -2.00 -23.55
C SER A 375 -23.57 -3.03 -22.42
N TYR A 376 -23.84 -2.59 -21.18
CA TYR A 376 -23.82 -3.46 -20.00
C TYR A 376 -25.06 -4.36 -19.94
N PHE A 377 -24.85 -5.68 -19.82
CA PHE A 377 -25.93 -6.61 -19.52
C PHE A 377 -26.22 -6.62 -18.01
N MET A 378 -27.17 -5.80 -17.56
CA MET A 378 -27.73 -5.91 -16.20
C MET A 378 -28.82 -6.99 -16.21
N PRO A 379 -28.64 -8.16 -15.55
CA PRO A 379 -29.74 -9.07 -15.38
C PRO A 379 -30.84 -8.37 -14.56
N PRO A 380 -32.14 -8.65 -14.83
CA PRO A 380 -33.22 -8.03 -14.08
C PRO A 380 -33.02 -8.33 -12.59
N ARG A 381 -32.94 -7.28 -11.76
CA ARG A 381 -32.91 -7.41 -10.30
C ARG A 381 -34.04 -8.36 -9.89
N ARG A 382 -33.72 -9.49 -9.28
CA ARG A 382 -34.73 -10.29 -8.59
C ARG A 382 -35.37 -9.37 -7.55
N PHE A 383 -36.67 -9.13 -7.71
CA PHE A 383 -37.48 -8.39 -6.76
C PHE A 383 -37.35 -9.11 -5.41
N ILE A 384 -36.61 -8.52 -4.47
CA ILE A 384 -36.69 -8.92 -3.07
C ILE A 384 -37.95 -8.18 -2.56
N PRO A 385 -39.04 -8.89 -2.23
CA PRO A 385 -40.21 -8.24 -1.66
C PRO A 385 -39.79 -7.52 -0.37
N PRO A 386 -40.33 -6.32 -0.10
CA PRO A 386 -39.98 -5.57 1.09
C PRO A 386 -40.23 -6.42 2.33
N SER A 387 -39.22 -6.49 3.20
CA SER A 387 -39.34 -7.12 4.52
C SER A 387 -40.57 -6.57 5.24
N PRO A 388 -41.39 -7.41 5.88
CA PRO A 388 -42.53 -6.94 6.66
C PRO A 388 -42.05 -5.96 7.73
N LYS A 389 -42.77 -4.84 7.87
CA LYS A 389 -42.47 -3.78 8.84
C LYS A 389 -42.28 -4.39 10.25
N PRO A 390 -41.30 -3.93 11.03
CA PRO A 390 -41.10 -4.40 12.39
C PRO A 390 -42.37 -4.16 13.22
N VAL A 391 -42.88 -5.23 13.82
CA VAL A 391 -44.00 -5.18 14.77
C VAL A 391 -43.52 -4.49 16.06
N PRO A 392 -44.29 -3.55 16.64
CA PRO A 392 -43.91 -2.90 17.89
C PRO A 392 -43.72 -3.93 19.01
N ALA A 393 -42.62 -3.82 19.74
CA ALA A 393 -42.34 -4.67 20.89
C ALA A 393 -43.29 -4.35 22.04
N THR A 394 -44.34 -5.16 22.19
CA THR A 394 -45.09 -5.26 23.45
C THR A 394 -45.22 -6.72 23.88
N THR A 395 -44.74 -6.95 25.10
CA THR A 395 -45.02 -8.07 26.01
C THR A 395 -44.60 -9.47 25.57
N LEU A 396 -43.34 -9.81 25.87
CA LEU A 396 -42.95 -11.17 26.28
C LEU A 396 -42.15 -11.09 27.60
N PRO A 397 -42.36 -12.02 28.55
CA PRO A 397 -41.76 -11.99 29.88
C PRO A 397 -40.26 -12.37 29.81
N PRO A 398 -39.45 -11.99 30.81
CA PRO A 398 -38.02 -12.28 30.79
C PRO A 398 -37.79 -13.79 31.00
N PRO A 399 -36.92 -14.45 30.22
CA PRO A 399 -36.45 -15.76 30.56
C PRO A 399 -35.39 -15.64 31.65
N SER A 400 -35.72 -16.24 32.79
CA SER A 400 -34.83 -16.54 33.90
C SER A 400 -33.62 -17.38 33.45
N GLY A 401 -32.42 -16.88 33.76
CA GLY A 401 -31.22 -17.64 34.12
C GLY A 401 -30.78 -18.84 33.27
N ALA A 402 -29.77 -18.64 32.43
CA ALA A 402 -28.64 -19.56 32.27
C ALA A 402 -27.49 -18.83 31.57
N LEU A 403 -26.40 -18.60 32.30
CA LEU A 403 -25.11 -18.14 31.79
C LEU A 403 -24.41 -19.26 31.01
N GLY A 404 -23.81 -18.92 29.88
CA GLY A 404 -22.63 -19.61 29.33
C GLY A 404 -22.87 -20.57 28.16
N MET A 405 -22.97 -20.05 26.93
CA MET A 405 -22.57 -20.76 25.70
C MET A 405 -21.88 -19.78 24.76
N SER A 406 -20.71 -20.15 24.22
CA SER A 406 -19.93 -19.31 23.30
C SER A 406 -20.51 -19.35 21.88
N PHE A 407 -20.22 -18.31 21.10
CA PHE A 407 -20.64 -18.15 19.70
C PHE A 407 -20.29 -19.34 18.79
N HIS A 408 -19.29 -20.14 19.18
CA HIS A 408 -18.82 -21.32 18.46
C HIS A 408 -19.85 -22.48 18.48
N GLN A 409 -20.66 -22.60 19.54
CA GLN A 409 -21.68 -23.66 19.66
C GLN A 409 -22.88 -23.41 18.74
N LEU A 410 -23.24 -22.14 18.51
CA LEU A 410 -24.37 -21.75 17.68
C LEU A 410 -24.12 -21.97 16.17
N PHE A 411 -22.84 -22.06 15.78
CA PHE A 411 -22.43 -22.21 14.39
C PHE A 411 -22.39 -23.68 13.95
N GLN A 412 -22.03 -24.60 14.86
CA GLN A 412 -22.00 -26.04 14.61
C GLN A 412 -23.41 -26.64 14.39
N ASP A 413 -24.41 -26.17 15.14
CA ASP A 413 -25.80 -26.68 15.04
C ASP A 413 -26.50 -26.27 13.72
N LYS A 414 -26.04 -25.21 13.05
CA LYS A 414 -26.62 -24.77 11.76
C LYS A 414 -26.04 -25.47 10.53
N LEU A 415 -24.91 -26.17 10.66
CA LEU A 415 -24.23 -26.82 9.53
C LEU A 415 -24.43 -28.34 9.46
N GLY A 416 -25.17 -28.95 10.39
CA GLY A 416 -25.58 -30.35 10.28
C GLY A 416 -24.42 -31.36 10.20
N VAL A 417 -23.23 -31.00 10.67
CA VAL A 417 -22.07 -31.89 10.69
C VAL A 417 -22.11 -32.70 11.98
N LYS A 418 -22.63 -33.94 11.89
CA LYS A 418 -22.40 -34.94 12.93
C LYS A 418 -20.94 -35.39 12.86
N ALA A 419 -20.14 -34.99 13.84
CA ALA A 419 -18.84 -35.60 14.08
C ALA A 419 -19.05 -37.03 14.64
N ASP A 420 -18.82 -38.04 13.81
CA ASP A 420 -18.62 -39.41 14.28
C ASP A 420 -17.24 -39.49 14.95
N LYS A 421 -17.24 -39.77 16.25
CA LYS A 421 -16.04 -40.06 17.03
C LYS A 421 -15.56 -41.49 16.73
N LYS A 422 -14.31 -41.63 16.30
CA LYS A 422 -13.42 -42.72 16.70
C LYS A 422 -12.02 -42.20 16.93
#